data_AF-A0A498GA10-F1
#
_entry.id   AF-A0A498GA10-F1
#
_cell.length_a   1.000
_cell.length_b   1.000
_cell.length_c   1.000
_cell.angle_alpha   90.00
_cell.angle_beta   90.00
_cell.angle_gamma   90.00
#
_symmetry.space_group_name_H-M   'P 1'
#
loop_
_entity.id
_entity.type
_entity.pdbx_description
1 polymer ?
#
loop_
_entity_poly.entity_id
_entity_poly.type
_entity_poly.pdbx_seq_one_letter_code
_entity_poly.pdbx_strand_id
1 'polypeptide(L)'
;MSLDISPSSSTEREIAAARQADSVAFLHRAPFSLDAYRLGYLPGFREDCGYQQTQFKHLDIPVGMLDNDFRNPDLDRYVAQFFEHEPKVGVIGDVYDPDDVDRYVAAAREIQASYPDADLVIVPKCRKVIDMIPDALVLGYSRGYADRLAHEFSEPTNWRGRRVHILGGSPQKQLDVIEQLTRPTLTDDPPADIVGLDWNGLHRGAQFGEFWTADGWDDSGRDTDHVTVRKTVRHSLARLKEFWQAQGVWPESTPQDDSFEIEYEGPSPGDLDGAACTECEANVWTTRRGPFVAEYDTGAVCGYCSYDCYFAHRHRNNLEEIAGEQSVYLPPA
;
A
#
# COMPACT_ATOMS: atom_id res chain seq x y z
N MET A 1 -27.33 -11.10 -46.80
CA MET A 1 -26.92 -11.46 -45.43
C MET A 1 -25.93 -10.40 -44.99
N SER A 2 -26.36 -9.53 -44.07
CA SER A 2 -25.51 -8.49 -43.50
C SER A 2 -24.65 -9.16 -42.42
N LEU A 3 -23.34 -9.05 -42.53
CA LEU A 3 -22.44 -9.38 -41.44
C LEU A 3 -22.53 -8.24 -40.42
N ASP A 4 -23.41 -8.38 -39.44
CA ASP A 4 -23.34 -7.59 -38.20
C ASP A 4 -22.13 -8.10 -37.41
N ILE A 5 -20.95 -7.60 -37.77
CA ILE A 5 -19.81 -7.64 -36.87
C ILE A 5 -20.07 -6.48 -35.90
N SER A 6 -20.36 -6.79 -34.64
CA SER A 6 -20.26 -5.84 -33.53
C SER A 6 -18.93 -6.07 -32.81
N PRO A 7 -17.78 -5.64 -33.35
CA PRO A 7 -16.48 -5.86 -32.72
C PRO A 7 -16.21 -4.83 -31.60
N SER A 8 -16.96 -3.72 -31.52
CA SER A 8 -16.65 -2.65 -30.55
C SER A 8 -16.91 -3.06 -29.10
N SER A 9 -17.99 -3.81 -28.83
CA SER A 9 -18.37 -4.13 -27.45
C SER A 9 -17.50 -5.23 -26.80
N SER A 10 -16.85 -6.10 -27.58
CA SER A 10 -15.93 -7.11 -27.02
C SER A 10 -14.58 -6.49 -26.69
N THR A 11 -14.00 -5.72 -27.61
CA THR A 11 -12.71 -5.05 -27.40
C THR A 11 -12.78 -4.00 -26.29
N GLU A 12 -13.87 -3.24 -26.19
CA GLU A 12 -14.06 -2.30 -25.07
C GLU A 12 -14.12 -3.02 -23.71
N ARG A 13 -14.76 -4.19 -23.64
CA ARG A 13 -14.82 -5.00 -22.42
C ARG A 13 -13.47 -5.61 -22.07
N GLU A 14 -12.74 -6.12 -23.05
CA GLU A 14 -11.38 -6.65 -22.87
C GLU A 14 -10.42 -5.58 -22.34
N ILE A 15 -10.51 -4.35 -22.87
CA ILE A 15 -9.70 -3.22 -22.40
C ILE A 15 -10.11 -2.79 -21.00
N ALA A 16 -11.41 -2.74 -20.70
CA ALA A 16 -11.88 -2.41 -19.37
C ALA A 16 -11.39 -3.42 -18.34
N ALA A 17 -11.49 -4.72 -18.64
CA ALA A 17 -10.98 -5.79 -17.78
C ALA A 17 -9.46 -5.68 -17.59
N ALA A 18 -8.70 -5.50 -18.67
CA ALA A 18 -7.24 -5.39 -18.60
C ALA A 18 -6.72 -4.14 -17.87
N ARG A 19 -7.57 -3.12 -17.65
CA ARG A 19 -7.24 -1.90 -16.89
C ARG A 19 -7.55 -2.02 -15.41
N GLN A 20 -8.49 -2.90 -15.05
CA GLN A 20 -8.96 -3.05 -13.68
C GLN A 20 -7.94 -3.88 -12.92
N ALA A 21 -7.23 -3.25 -11.98
CA ALA A 21 -6.18 -3.90 -11.24
C ALA A 21 -6.74 -4.91 -10.22
N ASP A 22 -5.97 -5.96 -9.95
CA ASP A 22 -6.25 -6.89 -8.84
C ASP A 22 -5.92 -6.25 -7.49
N SER A 23 -4.96 -5.31 -7.46
CA SER A 23 -4.57 -4.60 -6.26
C SER A 23 -4.04 -3.19 -6.51
N VAL A 24 -4.26 -2.30 -5.53
CA VAL A 24 -3.58 -1.00 -5.44
C VAL A 24 -2.91 -0.94 -4.09
N ALA A 25 -1.58 -0.95 -4.08
CA ALA A 25 -0.80 -1.08 -2.88
C ALA A 25 -0.28 0.26 -2.36
N PHE A 26 -0.12 0.33 -1.03
CA PHE A 26 0.52 1.44 -0.35
C PHE A 26 1.51 0.88 0.67
N LEU A 27 2.80 1.09 0.39
CA LEU A 27 3.88 0.50 1.17
C LEU A 27 4.39 1.50 2.19
N HIS A 28 4.00 1.29 3.43
CA HIS A 28 4.37 2.15 4.54
C HIS A 28 4.23 1.40 5.87
N ARG A 29 4.88 1.93 6.91
CA ARG A 29 4.70 1.47 8.30
C ARG A 29 3.40 2.00 8.92
N ALA A 30 2.96 1.34 9.99
CA ALA A 30 1.93 1.86 10.88
C ALA A 30 2.29 3.26 11.40
N PRO A 31 1.31 4.17 11.58
CA PRO A 31 -0.14 3.96 11.45
C PRO A 31 -0.68 4.11 10.01
N PHE A 32 0.17 4.48 9.05
CA PHE A 32 -0.29 4.81 7.69
C PHE A 32 -0.77 3.58 6.91
N SER A 33 -0.13 2.42 7.09
CA SER A 33 -0.60 1.15 6.51
C SER A 33 -1.97 0.74 7.03
N LEU A 34 -2.26 0.97 8.32
CA LEU A 34 -3.58 0.72 8.89
C LEU A 34 -4.66 1.60 8.23
N ASP A 35 -4.37 2.89 8.05
CA ASP A 35 -5.31 3.80 7.39
C ASP A 35 -5.51 3.43 5.91
N ALA A 36 -4.45 3.03 5.21
CA ALA A 36 -4.53 2.57 3.82
C ALA A 36 -5.35 1.27 3.70
N TYR A 37 -5.08 0.29 4.56
CA TYR A 37 -5.85 -0.95 4.62
C TYR A 37 -7.34 -0.69 4.88
N ARG A 38 -7.65 0.22 5.82
CA ARG A 38 -9.03 0.63 6.12
C ARG A 38 -9.74 1.29 4.93
N LEU A 39 -8.99 1.85 3.99
CA LEU A 39 -9.50 2.42 2.75
C LEU A 39 -9.54 1.39 1.59
N GLY A 40 -9.10 0.15 1.80
CA GLY A 40 -9.12 -0.94 0.82
C GLY A 40 -7.85 -1.04 -0.04
N TYR A 41 -6.77 -0.35 0.34
CA TYR A 41 -5.46 -0.57 -0.28
C TYR A 41 -4.84 -1.87 0.20
N LEU A 42 -3.96 -2.45 -0.62
CA LEU A 42 -3.10 -3.56 -0.22
C LEU A 42 -1.91 -2.98 0.59
N PRO A 43 -1.82 -3.21 1.91
CA PRO A 43 -0.75 -2.65 2.71
C PRO A 43 0.54 -3.46 2.47
N GLY A 44 1.69 -2.84 2.67
CA GLY A 44 2.95 -3.53 2.45
C GLY A 44 4.16 -2.73 2.91
N PHE A 45 5.35 -3.27 2.65
CA PHE A 45 6.61 -2.59 2.91
C PHE A 45 7.72 -3.14 2.04
N ARG A 46 8.89 -2.50 2.15
CA ARG A 46 10.12 -2.94 1.50
C ARG A 46 10.92 -3.79 2.49
N GLU A 47 11.44 -4.93 2.05
CA GLU A 47 12.03 -5.96 2.91
C GLU A 47 13.16 -5.49 3.85
N ASP A 48 13.85 -4.40 3.51
CA ASP A 48 14.92 -3.82 4.32
C ASP A 48 14.42 -2.89 5.44
N CYS A 49 13.12 -2.67 5.53
CA CYS A 49 12.47 -1.81 6.51
C CYS A 49 11.74 -2.63 7.57
N GLY A 50 11.65 -2.15 8.81
CA GLY A 50 10.70 -2.70 9.77
C GLY A 50 9.27 -2.35 9.38
N TYR A 51 8.40 -3.36 9.22
CA TYR A 51 7.00 -3.15 8.83
C TYR A 51 6.17 -2.51 9.95
N GLN A 52 6.31 -3.04 11.16
CA GLN A 52 5.75 -2.51 12.37
C GLN A 52 6.87 -2.15 13.34
N GLN A 53 6.76 -0.98 13.95
CA GLN A 53 7.68 -0.60 15.02
C GLN A 53 7.24 -1.31 16.31
N THR A 54 8.19 -1.71 17.15
CA THR A 54 7.94 -2.40 18.44
C THR A 54 7.07 -1.63 19.45
N GLN A 55 6.64 -0.41 19.09
CA GLN A 55 5.82 0.47 19.91
C GLN A 55 4.32 0.13 19.86
N PHE A 56 3.82 -0.53 18.80
CA PHE A 56 2.41 -0.92 18.66
C PHE A 56 2.23 -2.39 19.05
N LYS A 57 2.17 -2.68 20.35
CA LYS A 57 2.26 -4.06 20.88
C LYS A 57 1.02 -4.90 20.62
N HIS A 58 -0.13 -4.26 20.43
CA HIS A 58 -1.43 -4.93 20.31
C HIS A 58 -1.97 -4.93 18.88
N LEU A 59 -1.19 -4.45 17.90
CA LEU A 59 -1.64 -4.25 16.53
C LEU A 59 -0.86 -5.17 15.60
N ASP A 60 -1.55 -6.11 14.98
CA ASP A 60 -1.02 -6.87 13.85
C ASP A 60 -1.70 -6.42 12.55
N ILE A 61 -0.88 -6.07 11.55
CA ILE A 61 -1.36 -5.66 10.23
C ILE A 61 -0.81 -6.71 9.26
N PRO A 62 -1.66 -7.37 8.47
CA PRO A 62 -1.19 -8.33 7.48
C PRO A 62 -0.37 -7.67 6.37
N VAL A 63 0.69 -8.35 5.91
CA VAL A 63 1.53 -7.88 4.81
C VAL A 63 0.90 -8.33 3.50
N GLY A 64 0.34 -7.40 2.73
CA GLY A 64 -0.24 -7.70 1.43
C GLY A 64 0.76 -7.66 0.27
N MET A 65 1.72 -6.73 0.33
CA MET A 65 2.77 -6.57 -0.67
C MET A 65 4.16 -6.45 -0.03
N LEU A 66 5.14 -7.17 -0.57
CA LEU A 66 6.55 -7.06 -0.20
C LEU A 66 7.37 -6.58 -1.41
N ASP A 67 8.15 -5.53 -1.20
CA ASP A 67 9.03 -4.94 -2.21
C ASP A 67 10.51 -5.18 -1.90
N ASN A 68 11.36 -5.30 -2.92
CA ASN A 68 12.78 -5.53 -2.73
C ASN A 68 13.55 -4.22 -2.48
N ASP A 69 14.69 -4.29 -1.79
CA ASP A 69 15.64 -3.18 -1.80
C ASP A 69 16.47 -3.19 -3.10
N PHE A 70 15.97 -2.53 -4.14
CA PHE A 70 16.68 -2.46 -5.42
C PHE A 70 18.07 -1.78 -5.34
N ARG A 71 18.35 -0.98 -4.29
CA ARG A 71 19.65 -0.32 -4.13
C ARG A 71 20.71 -1.25 -3.53
N ASN A 72 20.28 -2.20 -2.72
CA ASN A 72 21.14 -3.24 -2.16
C ASN A 72 20.42 -4.59 -2.25
N PRO A 73 20.29 -5.13 -3.49
CA PRO A 73 19.48 -6.32 -3.73
C PRO A 73 20.11 -7.54 -3.06
N ASP A 74 19.30 -8.23 -2.28
CA ASP A 74 19.65 -9.50 -1.64
C ASP A 74 18.47 -10.46 -1.81
N LEU A 75 18.60 -11.36 -2.79
CA LEU A 75 17.53 -12.30 -3.16
C LEU A 75 17.26 -13.33 -2.06
N ASP A 76 18.30 -13.76 -1.34
CA ASP A 76 18.15 -14.78 -0.29
C ASP A 76 17.42 -14.17 0.92
N ARG A 77 17.78 -12.93 1.28
CA ARG A 77 17.05 -12.14 2.28
C ARG A 77 15.60 -11.92 1.86
N TYR A 78 15.37 -11.55 0.60
CA TYR A 78 14.02 -11.33 0.07
C TYR A 78 13.16 -12.60 0.19
N VAL A 79 13.67 -13.76 -0.26
CA VAL A 79 12.94 -15.03 -0.18
C VAL A 79 12.62 -15.39 1.26
N ALA A 80 13.58 -15.22 2.18
CA ALA A 80 13.34 -15.46 3.61
C ALA A 80 12.23 -14.56 4.17
N GLN A 81 12.23 -13.25 3.83
CA GLN A 81 11.20 -12.31 4.23
C GLN A 81 9.83 -12.63 3.61
N PHE A 82 9.81 -13.15 2.38
CA PHE A 82 8.57 -13.61 1.75
C PHE A 82 7.95 -14.77 2.54
N PHE A 83 8.74 -15.78 2.90
CA PHE A 83 8.25 -16.93 3.69
C PHE A 83 7.87 -16.55 5.13
N GLU A 84 8.45 -15.49 5.69
CA GLU A 84 8.09 -14.97 7.01
C GLU A 84 6.73 -14.26 7.00
N HIS A 85 6.44 -13.49 5.94
CA HIS A 85 5.29 -12.59 5.88
C HIS A 85 4.15 -13.03 4.96
N GLU A 86 4.42 -13.98 4.07
CA GLU A 86 3.46 -14.61 3.17
C GLU A 86 2.59 -13.63 2.34
N PRO A 87 3.20 -12.61 1.68
CA PRO A 87 2.42 -11.59 1.00
C PRO A 87 1.73 -12.12 -0.26
N LYS A 88 0.60 -11.50 -0.63
CA LYS A 88 -0.12 -11.79 -1.88
C LYS A 88 0.68 -11.33 -3.11
N VAL A 89 1.39 -10.21 -3.01
CA VAL A 89 2.22 -9.64 -4.08
C VAL A 89 3.66 -9.54 -3.62
N GLY A 90 4.59 -10.05 -4.43
CA GLY A 90 6.02 -10.00 -4.12
C GLY A 90 6.87 -9.49 -5.28
N VAL A 91 7.57 -8.37 -5.09
CA VAL A 91 8.57 -7.85 -6.04
C VAL A 91 9.92 -8.52 -5.77
N ILE A 92 10.20 -9.61 -6.49
CA ILE A 92 11.41 -10.44 -6.32
C ILE A 92 12.69 -9.62 -6.58
N GLY A 93 12.63 -8.73 -7.57
CA GLY A 93 13.62 -7.69 -7.77
C GLY A 93 13.98 -7.34 -9.21
N ASP A 94 15.02 -6.51 -9.32
CA ASP A 94 15.43 -5.84 -10.55
C ASP A 94 16.47 -6.68 -11.30
N VAL A 95 16.18 -7.00 -12.57
CA VAL A 95 17.04 -7.84 -13.41
C VAL A 95 17.59 -7.06 -14.58
N TYR A 96 18.91 -6.82 -14.55
CA TYR A 96 19.63 -6.02 -15.55
C TYR A 96 20.18 -6.87 -16.68
N ASP A 97 20.75 -8.03 -16.34
CA ASP A 97 21.42 -8.91 -17.27
C ASP A 97 20.55 -10.14 -17.59
N PRO A 98 20.38 -10.50 -18.88
CA PRO A 98 19.84 -11.79 -19.30
C PRO A 98 20.38 -13.00 -18.53
N ASP A 99 21.66 -12.99 -18.15
CA ASP A 99 22.30 -14.12 -17.47
C ASP A 99 21.78 -14.33 -16.03
N ASP A 100 21.16 -13.30 -15.43
CA ASP A 100 20.60 -13.38 -14.07
C ASP A 100 19.14 -13.87 -14.06
N VAL A 101 18.45 -13.92 -15.21
CA VAL A 101 17.01 -14.23 -15.28
C VAL A 101 16.67 -15.57 -14.64
N ASP A 102 17.44 -16.62 -14.96
CA ASP A 102 17.19 -17.97 -14.44
C ASP A 102 17.24 -18.02 -12.92
N ARG A 103 18.10 -17.21 -12.29
CA ARG A 103 18.21 -17.11 -10.83
C ARG A 103 16.94 -16.54 -10.20
N TYR A 104 16.43 -15.43 -10.73
CA TYR A 104 15.22 -14.78 -10.22
C TYR A 104 13.96 -15.61 -10.51
N VAL A 105 13.90 -16.24 -11.68
CA VAL A 105 12.81 -17.18 -12.02
C VAL A 105 12.84 -18.38 -11.08
N ALA A 106 14.01 -18.95 -10.77
CA ALA A 106 14.11 -20.06 -9.83
C ALA A 106 13.58 -19.68 -8.42
N ALA A 107 13.96 -18.51 -7.90
CA ALA A 107 13.45 -18.01 -6.63
C ALA A 107 11.93 -17.78 -6.65
N ALA A 108 11.39 -17.22 -7.75
CA ALA A 108 9.96 -17.08 -7.92
C ALA A 108 9.24 -18.45 -7.93
N ARG A 109 9.83 -19.47 -8.57
CA ARG A 109 9.28 -20.83 -8.60
C ARG A 109 9.34 -21.53 -7.25
N GLU A 110 10.38 -21.27 -6.46
CA GLU A 110 10.46 -21.76 -5.08
C GLU A 110 9.30 -21.22 -4.24
N ILE A 111 9.05 -19.92 -4.30
CA ILE A 111 7.92 -19.30 -3.60
C ILE A 111 6.58 -19.85 -4.12
N GLN A 112 6.39 -19.93 -5.44
CA GLN A 112 5.17 -20.46 -6.05
C GLN A 112 4.87 -21.93 -5.69
N ALA A 113 5.88 -22.72 -5.32
CA ALA A 113 5.66 -24.09 -4.87
C ALA A 113 4.88 -24.16 -3.56
N SER A 114 5.01 -23.14 -2.70
CA SER A 114 4.29 -22.99 -1.44
C SER A 114 3.08 -22.07 -1.54
N TYR A 115 3.18 -21.00 -2.34
CA TYR A 115 2.15 -19.97 -2.52
C TYR A 115 1.81 -19.83 -4.01
N PRO A 116 1.06 -20.77 -4.60
CA PRO A 116 0.81 -20.80 -6.05
C PRO A 116 -0.01 -19.61 -6.55
N ASP A 117 -0.79 -18.98 -5.67
CA ASP A 117 -1.66 -17.85 -5.98
C ASP A 117 -0.98 -16.48 -5.78
N ALA A 118 0.30 -16.46 -5.38
CA ALA A 118 1.05 -15.23 -5.20
C ALA A 118 1.46 -14.60 -6.54
N ASP A 119 1.25 -13.29 -6.65
CA ASP A 119 1.71 -12.50 -7.78
C ASP A 119 3.17 -12.10 -7.60
N LEU A 120 4.05 -12.88 -8.21
CA LEU A 120 5.49 -12.66 -8.15
C LEU A 120 5.96 -11.81 -9.33
N VAL A 121 6.47 -10.64 -9.00
CA VAL A 121 6.90 -9.59 -9.93
C VAL A 121 8.42 -9.63 -10.10
N ILE A 122 8.88 -9.74 -11.34
CA ILE A 122 10.28 -9.53 -11.71
C ILE A 122 10.36 -8.22 -12.51
N VAL A 123 11.28 -7.34 -12.15
CA VAL A 123 11.41 -6.00 -12.73
C VAL A 123 12.51 -6.00 -13.80
N PRO A 124 12.19 -6.17 -15.10
CA PRO A 124 13.19 -6.10 -16.14
C PRO A 124 13.81 -4.70 -16.22
N LYS A 125 15.12 -4.64 -16.48
CA LYS A 125 15.87 -3.39 -16.71
C LYS A 125 16.54 -3.33 -18.08
N CYS A 126 16.26 -4.31 -18.95
CA CYS A 126 16.56 -4.24 -20.37
C CYS A 126 15.54 -5.05 -21.18
N ARG A 127 15.46 -4.78 -22.49
CA ARG A 127 14.46 -5.40 -23.36
C ARG A 127 14.58 -6.92 -23.42
N LYS A 128 15.80 -7.46 -23.47
CA LYS A 128 16.02 -8.90 -23.57
C LYS A 128 15.45 -9.66 -22.35
N VAL A 129 15.55 -9.05 -21.17
CA VAL A 129 15.03 -9.65 -19.93
C VAL A 129 13.50 -9.77 -19.97
N ILE A 130 12.78 -8.82 -20.58
CA ILE A 130 11.32 -8.90 -20.77
C ILE A 130 10.93 -10.21 -21.48
N ASP A 131 11.63 -10.54 -22.57
CA ASP A 131 11.34 -11.69 -23.42
C ASP A 131 11.72 -13.03 -22.76
N MET A 132 12.59 -13.00 -21.74
CA MET A 132 13.08 -14.20 -21.05
C MET A 132 12.28 -14.54 -19.79
N ILE A 133 11.60 -13.58 -19.18
CA ILE A 133 10.73 -13.84 -18.02
C ILE A 133 9.48 -14.62 -18.49
N PRO A 134 9.17 -15.79 -17.91
CA PRO A 134 8.00 -16.59 -18.28
C PRO A 134 6.67 -15.84 -18.13
N ASP A 135 5.69 -16.13 -19.00
CA ASP A 135 4.37 -15.50 -18.98
C ASP A 135 3.56 -15.74 -17.69
N ALA A 136 3.90 -16.81 -16.96
CA ALA A 136 3.28 -17.12 -15.67
C ALA A 136 3.73 -16.20 -14.53
N LEU A 137 4.75 -15.35 -14.74
CA LEU A 137 5.22 -14.36 -13.78
C LEU A 137 4.81 -12.95 -14.22
N VAL A 138 4.65 -12.06 -13.26
CA VAL A 138 4.25 -10.67 -13.49
C VAL A 138 5.49 -9.84 -13.85
N LEU A 139 5.37 -8.95 -14.83
CA LEU A 139 6.42 -8.00 -15.18
C LEU A 139 6.27 -6.71 -14.37
N GLY A 140 7.35 -6.28 -13.73
CA GLY A 140 7.41 -4.98 -13.07
C GLY A 140 7.71 -3.85 -14.07
N TYR A 141 6.73 -2.99 -14.34
CA TYR A 141 6.92 -1.78 -15.13
C TYR A 141 7.43 -0.65 -14.24
N SER A 142 8.75 -0.42 -14.24
CA SER A 142 9.35 0.66 -13.46
C SER A 142 8.98 2.03 -14.02
N ARG A 143 8.18 2.80 -13.25
CA ARG A 143 7.70 4.14 -13.64
C ARG A 143 8.10 5.26 -12.67
N GLY A 144 8.41 4.88 -11.43
CA GLY A 144 8.72 5.77 -10.32
C GLY A 144 10.20 6.06 -10.08
N TYR A 145 10.58 6.03 -8.81
CA TYR A 145 11.96 6.25 -8.40
C TYR A 145 12.78 4.97 -8.63
N ALA A 146 13.61 4.97 -9.66
CA ALA A 146 14.51 3.88 -10.01
C ALA A 146 15.76 4.42 -10.70
N ASP A 147 16.77 3.57 -10.86
CA ASP A 147 17.99 3.85 -11.61
C ASP A 147 17.78 3.81 -13.13
N ARG A 148 16.81 3.00 -13.59
CA ARG A 148 16.38 2.88 -14.98
C ARG A 148 14.89 2.60 -15.08
N LEU A 149 14.21 3.32 -15.97
CA LEU A 149 12.76 3.27 -16.17
C LEU A 149 12.41 2.43 -17.41
N ALA A 150 11.24 1.79 -17.39
CA ALA A 150 10.79 0.88 -18.44
C ALA A 150 10.80 1.51 -19.84
N HIS A 151 10.31 2.74 -19.97
CA HIS A 151 10.26 3.48 -21.24
C HIS A 151 11.63 3.90 -21.80
N GLU A 152 12.72 3.76 -21.04
CA GLU A 152 14.06 4.10 -21.51
C GLU A 152 14.71 2.97 -22.32
N PHE A 153 14.16 1.76 -22.26
CA PHE A 153 14.75 0.58 -22.92
C PHE A 153 13.75 -0.30 -23.66
N SER A 154 12.46 0.00 -23.58
CA SER A 154 11.39 -0.81 -24.16
C SER A 154 10.31 0.08 -24.76
N GLU A 155 9.53 -0.51 -25.67
CA GLU A 155 8.37 0.08 -26.29
C GLU A 155 7.09 -0.54 -25.68
N PRO A 156 5.93 0.14 -25.75
CA PRO A 156 4.67 -0.41 -25.25
C PRO A 156 4.35 -1.83 -25.75
N THR A 157 4.69 -2.14 -27.00
CA THR A 157 4.48 -3.47 -27.61
C THR A 157 5.23 -4.60 -26.90
N ASN A 158 6.31 -4.31 -26.16
CA ASN A 158 7.04 -5.32 -25.40
C ASN A 158 6.27 -5.82 -24.16
N TRP A 159 5.26 -5.09 -23.71
CA TRP A 159 4.51 -5.39 -22.48
C TRP A 159 3.10 -5.89 -22.75
N ARG A 160 2.62 -5.75 -23.99
CA ARG A 160 1.27 -6.14 -24.40
C ARG A 160 1.08 -7.66 -24.31
N GLY A 161 -0.10 -8.09 -23.88
CA GLY A 161 -0.41 -9.50 -23.62
C GLY A 161 0.28 -10.09 -22.39
N ARG A 162 1.01 -9.29 -21.60
CA ARG A 162 1.65 -9.71 -20.35
C ARG A 162 0.86 -9.18 -19.15
N ARG A 163 0.99 -9.87 -18.02
CA ARG A 163 0.60 -9.37 -16.70
C ARG A 163 1.64 -8.35 -16.22
N VAL A 164 1.19 -7.15 -15.84
CA VAL A 164 2.06 -6.02 -15.54
C VAL A 164 1.67 -5.37 -14.21
N HIS A 165 2.65 -5.22 -13.32
CA HIS A 165 2.55 -4.38 -12.13
C HIS A 165 3.30 -3.07 -12.35
N ILE A 166 2.67 -1.91 -12.16
CA ILE A 166 3.29 -0.60 -12.37
C ILE A 166 3.91 -0.10 -11.06
N LEU A 167 5.24 -0.04 -11.04
CA LEU A 167 6.03 0.27 -9.85
C LEU A 167 6.31 1.77 -9.74
N GLY A 168 5.69 2.41 -8.75
CA GLY A 168 5.83 3.83 -8.45
C GLY A 168 5.38 4.78 -9.57
N GLY A 169 5.75 6.06 -9.43
CA GLY A 169 5.32 7.13 -10.32
C GLY A 169 4.01 7.76 -9.82
N SER A 170 3.81 9.05 -10.11
CA SER A 170 2.56 9.71 -9.70
C SER A 170 1.35 9.09 -10.42
N PRO A 171 0.13 9.21 -9.86
CA PRO A 171 -1.06 8.57 -10.44
C PRO A 171 -1.31 8.97 -11.89
N GLN A 172 -1.09 10.24 -12.26
CA GLN A 172 -1.18 10.67 -13.66
C GLN A 172 -0.14 9.98 -14.56
N LYS A 173 1.09 9.80 -14.08
CA LYS A 173 2.16 9.11 -14.82
C LYS A 173 1.89 7.61 -14.97
N GLN A 174 1.20 7.00 -14.01
CA GLN A 174 0.75 5.62 -14.07
C GLN A 174 -0.44 5.48 -15.04
N LEU A 175 -1.41 6.41 -15.00
CA LEU A 175 -2.52 6.44 -15.94
C LEU A 175 -2.04 6.53 -17.40
N ASP A 176 -1.05 7.38 -17.68
CA ASP A 176 -0.44 7.46 -19.02
C ASP A 176 0.10 6.09 -19.48
N VAL A 177 0.71 5.31 -18.57
CA VAL A 177 1.21 3.96 -18.87
C VAL A 177 0.05 3.00 -19.10
N ILE A 178 -0.93 2.97 -18.20
CA ILE A 178 -2.13 2.13 -18.34
C ILE A 178 -2.78 2.37 -19.70
N GLU A 179 -2.99 3.63 -20.08
CA GLU A 179 -3.56 3.98 -21.37
C GLU A 179 -2.71 3.51 -22.55
N GLN A 180 -1.39 3.69 -22.50
CA GLN A 180 -0.48 3.23 -23.55
C GLN A 180 -0.47 1.71 -23.72
N LEU A 181 -0.49 0.98 -22.61
CA LEU A 181 -0.38 -0.48 -22.60
C LEU A 181 -1.71 -1.18 -22.91
N THR A 182 -2.85 -0.52 -22.69
CA THR A 182 -4.18 -1.14 -22.84
C THR A 182 -4.97 -0.65 -24.03
N ARG A 183 -4.70 0.54 -24.58
CA ARG A 183 -5.48 1.08 -25.72
C ARG A 183 -5.43 0.16 -26.95
N PRO A 184 -6.44 0.21 -27.84
CA PRO A 184 -6.42 -0.52 -29.10
C PRO A 184 -5.21 -0.12 -29.96
N THR A 185 -4.73 -1.05 -30.79
CA THR A 185 -3.62 -0.82 -31.73
C THR A 185 -4.02 -1.19 -33.15
N LEU A 186 -3.29 -0.70 -34.15
CA LEU A 186 -3.52 -1.07 -35.55
C LEU A 186 -3.14 -2.52 -35.86
N THR A 187 -2.30 -3.12 -35.03
CA THR A 187 -1.84 -4.51 -35.11
C THR A 187 -2.77 -5.49 -34.40
N ASP A 188 -3.81 -4.99 -33.73
CA ASP A 188 -4.74 -5.79 -32.92
C ASP A 188 -4.03 -6.60 -31.82
N ASP A 189 -2.87 -6.09 -31.36
CA ASP A 189 -2.14 -6.71 -30.25
C ASP A 189 -3.02 -6.66 -28.99
N PRO A 190 -3.10 -7.74 -28.18
CA PRO A 190 -3.89 -7.73 -26.95
C PRO A 190 -3.42 -6.64 -25.98
N PRO A 191 -4.29 -6.05 -25.15
CA PRO A 191 -3.85 -5.14 -24.10
C PRO A 191 -2.90 -5.86 -23.12
N ALA A 192 -2.02 -5.11 -22.45
CA ALA A 192 -1.39 -5.64 -21.23
C ALA A 192 -2.44 -5.78 -20.14
N ASP A 193 -2.32 -6.82 -19.32
CA ASP A 193 -3.16 -7.05 -18.15
C ASP A 193 -2.55 -6.34 -16.94
N ILE A 194 -3.14 -5.23 -16.50
CA ILE A 194 -2.62 -4.43 -15.39
C ILE A 194 -3.09 -5.07 -14.09
N VAL A 195 -2.21 -5.81 -13.42
CA VAL A 195 -2.57 -6.57 -12.20
C VAL A 195 -2.39 -5.77 -10.91
N GLY A 196 -1.51 -4.77 -10.92
CA GLY A 196 -1.24 -4.01 -9.70
C GLY A 196 -0.51 -2.70 -9.91
N LEU A 197 -0.68 -1.80 -8.93
CA LEU A 197 -0.03 -0.49 -8.88
C LEU A 197 0.44 -0.22 -7.45
N ASP A 198 1.53 0.51 -7.28
CA ASP A 198 1.93 1.07 -5.99
C ASP A 198 2.47 2.50 -6.13
N TRP A 199 2.23 3.33 -5.11
CA TRP A 199 2.84 4.66 -5.01
C TRP A 199 2.85 5.22 -3.59
N ASN A 200 4.05 5.52 -3.07
CA ASN A 200 4.24 5.97 -1.68
C ASN A 200 4.46 7.48 -1.53
N GLY A 201 4.20 8.28 -2.59
CA GLY A 201 4.51 9.71 -2.61
C GLY A 201 3.70 10.57 -1.63
N LEU A 202 2.56 10.06 -1.14
CA LEU A 202 1.61 10.80 -0.29
C LEU A 202 2.22 11.30 1.02
N HIS A 203 3.04 10.48 1.68
CA HIS A 203 3.63 10.86 2.96
C HIS A 203 4.59 12.05 2.82
N ARG A 204 5.34 12.13 1.72
CA ARG A 204 6.26 13.26 1.48
C ARG A 204 5.49 14.57 1.31
N GLY A 205 4.38 14.60 0.57
CA GLY A 205 3.56 15.80 0.44
C GLY A 205 2.96 16.23 1.78
N ALA A 206 2.47 15.26 2.56
CA ALA A 206 1.88 15.52 3.87
C ALA A 206 2.87 16.16 4.87
N GLN A 207 4.17 15.89 4.76
CA GLN A 207 5.20 16.56 5.56
C GLN A 207 5.30 18.07 5.30
N PHE A 208 4.84 18.52 4.13
CA PHE A 208 4.75 19.93 3.76
C PHE A 208 3.33 20.49 3.90
N GLY A 209 2.40 19.77 4.54
CA GLY A 209 1.00 20.17 4.65
C GLY A 209 0.23 20.08 3.33
N GLU A 210 0.77 19.37 2.34
CA GLU A 210 0.14 19.18 1.03
C GLU A 210 -0.59 17.84 0.99
N PHE A 211 -1.74 17.81 0.33
CA PHE A 211 -2.45 16.58 0.02
C PHE A 211 -2.63 16.41 -1.48
N TRP A 212 -2.78 15.16 -1.91
CA TRP A 212 -2.92 14.84 -3.32
C TRP A 212 -4.37 14.98 -3.79
N THR A 213 -4.55 15.52 -5.00
CA THR A 213 -5.82 15.58 -5.74
C THR A 213 -5.61 15.16 -7.20
N ALA A 214 -6.69 14.90 -7.92
CA ALA A 214 -6.63 14.58 -9.36
C ALA A 214 -5.97 15.69 -10.21
N ASP A 215 -6.03 16.94 -9.75
CA ASP A 215 -5.45 18.11 -10.41
C ASP A 215 -3.99 18.39 -9.96
N GLY A 216 -3.48 17.63 -8.98
CA GLY A 216 -2.13 17.77 -8.45
C GLY A 216 -2.10 17.96 -6.93
N TRP A 217 -0.97 18.48 -6.43
CA TRP A 217 -0.81 18.77 -5.01
C TRP A 217 -1.58 20.03 -4.64
N ASP A 218 -2.38 19.94 -3.57
CA ASP A 218 -3.11 21.04 -2.96
C ASP A 218 -2.46 21.38 -1.62
N ASP A 219 -2.13 22.66 -1.43
CA ASP A 219 -1.43 23.18 -0.26
C ASP A 219 -2.35 23.94 0.72
N SER A 220 -3.66 23.97 0.48
CA SER A 220 -4.65 24.59 1.38
C SER A 220 -4.67 23.96 2.78
N GLY A 221 -4.14 22.73 2.92
CA GLY A 221 -3.92 22.10 4.21
C GLY A 221 -2.90 22.83 5.10
N ARG A 222 -2.00 23.63 4.52
CA ARG A 222 -1.00 24.43 5.26
C ARG A 222 -1.62 25.53 6.10
N ASP A 223 -2.78 26.05 5.70
CA ASP A 223 -3.49 27.12 6.40
C ASP A 223 -4.38 26.59 7.54
N THR A 224 -4.36 25.28 7.79
CA THR A 224 -5.15 24.65 8.84
C THR A 224 -4.25 24.23 10.01
N ASP A 225 -4.29 25.00 11.11
CA ASP A 225 -3.47 24.80 12.33
C ASP A 225 -3.68 23.43 13.06
N HIS A 226 -4.52 22.54 12.52
CA HIS A 226 -5.03 21.35 13.22
C HIS A 226 -4.95 20.04 12.41
N VAL A 227 -4.27 20.03 11.25
CA VAL A 227 -4.14 18.82 10.43
C VAL A 227 -2.76 18.17 10.64
N THR A 228 -2.77 16.96 11.20
CA THR A 228 -1.59 16.12 11.39
C THR A 228 -1.13 15.52 10.05
N VAL A 229 0.15 15.13 9.96
CA VAL A 229 0.67 14.40 8.79
C VAL A 229 -0.18 13.15 8.48
N ARG A 230 -0.59 12.41 9.52
CA ARG A 230 -1.45 11.22 9.37
C ARG A 230 -2.79 11.55 8.73
N LYS A 231 -3.49 12.61 9.19
CA LYS A 231 -4.75 13.07 8.57
C LYS A 231 -4.54 13.44 7.11
N THR A 232 -3.47 14.16 6.79
CA THR A 232 -3.18 14.58 5.40
C THR A 232 -2.92 13.39 4.49
N VAL A 233 -2.18 12.38 4.96
CA VAL A 233 -1.97 11.12 4.22
C VAL A 233 -3.29 10.39 4.02
N ARG A 234 -4.08 10.18 5.08
CA ARG A 234 -5.39 9.52 4.99
C ARG A 234 -6.35 10.25 4.05
N HIS A 235 -6.35 11.58 4.07
CA HIS A 235 -7.13 12.38 3.12
C HIS A 235 -6.67 12.14 1.68
N SER A 236 -5.35 12.17 1.45
CA SER A 236 -4.78 11.93 0.12
C SER A 236 -5.06 10.51 -0.40
N LEU A 237 -5.03 9.50 0.46
CA LEU A 237 -5.40 8.12 0.12
C LEU A 237 -6.87 8.05 -0.31
N ALA A 238 -7.78 8.70 0.41
CA ALA A 238 -9.19 8.73 0.01
C ALA A 238 -9.39 9.37 -1.38
N ARG A 239 -8.69 10.49 -1.66
CA ARG A 239 -8.72 11.15 -2.98
C ARG A 239 -8.13 10.28 -4.07
N LEU A 240 -7.04 9.58 -3.78
CA LEU A 240 -6.39 8.69 -4.73
C LEU A 240 -7.29 7.49 -5.08
N LYS A 241 -8.01 6.95 -4.10
CA LYS A 241 -9.02 5.92 -4.33
C LYS A 241 -10.14 6.43 -5.24
N GLU A 242 -10.71 7.59 -4.93
CA GLU A 242 -11.74 8.24 -5.77
C GLU A 242 -11.27 8.39 -7.22
N PHE A 243 -10.01 8.83 -7.41
CA PHE A 243 -9.41 8.95 -8.73
C PHE A 243 -9.35 7.61 -9.46
N TRP A 244 -8.80 6.56 -8.83
CA TRP A 244 -8.68 5.25 -9.48
C TRP A 244 -10.04 4.60 -9.77
N GLN A 245 -11.03 4.80 -8.90
CA GLN A 245 -12.40 4.37 -9.15
C GLN A 245 -12.98 5.09 -10.38
N ALA A 246 -12.77 6.40 -10.51
CA ALA A 246 -13.23 7.17 -11.66
C ALA A 246 -12.55 6.76 -12.98
N GLN A 247 -11.31 6.25 -12.92
CA GLN A 247 -10.60 5.72 -14.09
C GLN A 247 -10.95 4.25 -14.41
N GLY A 248 -11.78 3.58 -13.59
CA GLY A 248 -12.10 2.16 -13.75
C GLY A 248 -10.91 1.23 -13.48
N VAL A 249 -9.92 1.70 -12.72
CA VAL A 249 -8.68 0.97 -12.42
C VAL A 249 -8.74 0.31 -11.03
N TRP A 250 -9.54 0.87 -10.11
CA TRP A 250 -9.66 0.34 -8.76
C TRP A 250 -10.19 -1.11 -8.75
N PRO A 251 -9.66 -2.00 -7.89
CA PRO A 251 -10.08 -3.41 -7.82
C PRO A 251 -11.57 -3.61 -7.51
N GLU A 252 -12.14 -4.71 -8.01
CA GLU A 252 -13.53 -5.11 -7.68
C GLU A 252 -13.67 -5.59 -6.23
N SER A 253 -12.72 -6.39 -5.78
CA SER A 253 -12.59 -6.82 -4.39
C SER A 253 -11.38 -6.14 -3.75
N THR A 254 -11.51 -5.82 -2.48
CA THR A 254 -10.45 -5.23 -1.67
C THR A 254 -9.97 -6.24 -0.63
N PRO A 255 -8.78 -6.05 -0.03
CA PRO A 255 -8.30 -6.94 1.04
C PRO A 255 -9.30 -7.11 2.20
N GLN A 256 -10.17 -6.12 2.43
CA GLN A 256 -11.23 -6.18 3.44
C GLN A 256 -12.30 -7.23 3.12
N ASP A 257 -12.52 -7.52 1.84
CA ASP A 257 -13.48 -8.52 1.37
C ASP A 257 -12.92 -9.95 1.50
N ASP A 258 -11.60 -10.09 1.44
CA ASP A 258 -10.86 -11.36 1.51
C ASP A 258 -10.46 -11.76 2.95
N SER A 259 -11.08 -11.14 3.98
CA SER A 259 -10.81 -11.41 5.40
C SER A 259 -9.34 -11.24 5.84
N PHE A 260 -8.62 -10.25 5.30
CA PHE A 260 -7.39 -9.77 5.94
C PHE A 260 -7.75 -9.22 7.34
N GLU A 261 -7.79 -10.07 8.37
CA GLU A 261 -8.19 -9.63 9.70
C GLU A 261 -7.07 -8.78 10.32
N ILE A 262 -7.43 -7.57 10.76
CA ILE A 262 -6.56 -6.79 11.65
C ILE A 262 -6.86 -7.26 13.06
N GLU A 263 -5.87 -7.85 13.72
CA GLU A 263 -5.93 -8.12 15.15
C GLU A 263 -5.52 -6.86 15.92
N TYR A 264 -6.46 -6.32 16.69
CA TYR A 264 -6.21 -5.21 17.58
C TYR A 264 -6.93 -5.37 18.91
N GLU A 265 -6.18 -5.66 19.97
CA GLU A 265 -6.72 -5.93 21.31
C GLU A 265 -7.10 -4.64 22.06
N GLY A 266 -6.53 -3.51 21.64
CA GLY A 266 -6.67 -2.23 22.33
C GLY A 266 -5.87 -2.17 23.64
N PRO A 267 -5.72 -0.98 24.23
CA PRO A 267 -5.01 -0.83 25.49
C PRO A 267 -5.85 -1.31 26.67
N SER A 268 -5.18 -1.72 27.74
CA SER A 268 -5.77 -2.10 29.01
C SER A 268 -5.18 -1.28 30.16
N PRO A 269 -5.84 -1.24 31.34
CA PRO A 269 -5.24 -0.66 32.54
C PRO A 269 -3.88 -1.27 32.93
N GLY A 270 -3.60 -2.51 32.52
CA GLY A 270 -2.33 -3.19 32.80
C GLY A 270 -1.14 -2.63 32.01
N ASP A 271 -1.40 -1.90 30.93
CA ASP A 271 -0.37 -1.33 30.05
C ASP A 271 0.18 0.02 30.53
N LEU A 272 -0.34 0.52 31.66
CA LEU A 272 0.12 1.77 32.24
C LEU A 272 1.43 1.58 33.03
N ASP A 273 2.48 2.30 32.63
CA ASP A 273 3.77 2.33 33.32
C ASP A 273 3.73 3.08 34.67
N GLY A 274 2.62 3.77 35.00
CA GLY A 274 2.52 4.59 36.20
C GLY A 274 1.09 4.93 36.62
N ALA A 275 0.97 5.50 37.81
CA ALA A 275 -0.31 5.87 38.42
C ALA A 275 -0.74 7.31 38.15
N ALA A 276 0.11 8.15 37.55
CA ALA A 276 -0.18 9.56 37.35
C ALA A 276 -1.04 9.78 36.10
N CYS A 277 -2.07 10.63 36.23
CA CYS A 277 -2.86 11.11 35.11
C CYS A 277 -1.96 11.94 34.20
N THR A 278 -1.98 11.64 32.91
CA THR A 278 -1.12 12.31 31.92
C THR A 278 -1.41 13.81 31.82
N GLU A 279 -2.65 14.25 32.08
CA GLU A 279 -3.05 15.65 31.96
C GLU A 279 -2.88 16.47 33.25
N CYS A 280 -3.19 15.89 34.41
CA CYS A 280 -3.30 16.65 35.67
C CYS A 280 -2.50 16.06 36.85
N GLU A 281 -1.69 15.03 36.59
CA GLU A 281 -0.82 14.35 37.56
C GLU A 281 -1.53 13.63 38.72
N ALA A 282 -2.85 13.74 38.82
CA ALA A 282 -3.65 13.05 39.84
C ALA A 282 -3.54 11.52 39.69
N ASN A 283 -3.68 10.77 40.80
CA ASN A 283 -3.58 9.32 40.75
C ASN A 283 -4.82 8.70 40.06
N VAL A 284 -4.63 8.03 38.91
CA VAL A 284 -5.70 7.47 38.07
C VAL A 284 -6.46 6.31 38.71
N TRP A 285 -5.86 5.65 39.71
CA TRP A 285 -6.46 4.53 40.43
C TRP A 285 -7.36 4.95 41.60
N THR A 286 -7.40 6.25 41.91
CA THR A 286 -8.24 6.78 43.00
C THR A 286 -9.68 7.03 42.56
N THR A 287 -9.97 6.89 41.26
CA THR A 287 -11.33 7.01 40.73
C THR A 287 -12.12 5.74 41.02
N ARG A 288 -13.44 5.85 41.22
CA ARG A 288 -14.29 4.67 41.48
C ARG A 288 -14.39 3.70 40.29
N ARG A 289 -14.17 4.21 39.07
CA ARG A 289 -14.35 3.45 37.83
C ARG A 289 -13.04 2.84 37.32
N GLY A 290 -11.89 3.32 37.80
CA GLY A 290 -10.59 3.02 37.22
C GLY A 290 -10.17 4.04 36.15
N PRO A 291 -8.98 3.86 35.57
CA PRO A 291 -8.44 4.79 34.58
C PRO A 291 -9.16 4.69 33.24
N PHE A 292 -9.18 5.80 32.50
CA PHE A 292 -9.27 5.75 31.04
C PHE A 292 -7.87 5.49 30.51
N VAL A 293 -7.73 4.64 29.49
CA VAL A 293 -6.44 4.37 28.85
C VAL A 293 -6.58 4.60 27.35
N ALA A 294 -5.64 5.31 26.74
CA ALA A 294 -5.65 5.55 25.30
C ALA A 294 -4.28 5.24 24.68
N GLU A 295 -4.28 4.59 23.52
CA GLU A 295 -3.10 4.42 22.67
C GLU A 295 -3.16 5.37 21.47
N TYR A 296 -2.09 6.15 21.27
CA TYR A 296 -2.00 7.14 20.21
C TYR A 296 -1.16 6.68 19.03
N ASP A 297 -1.29 7.40 17.91
CA ASP A 297 -0.53 7.25 16.67
C ASP A 297 0.99 7.41 16.84
N THR A 298 1.41 7.98 17.96
CA THR A 298 2.82 8.05 18.40
C THR A 298 3.33 6.75 19.05
N GLY A 299 2.45 5.78 19.34
CA GLY A 299 2.74 4.59 20.13
C GLY A 299 2.70 4.82 21.64
N ALA A 300 2.35 6.03 22.10
CA ALA A 300 2.20 6.31 23.52
C ALA A 300 0.90 5.70 24.07
N VAL A 301 1.01 4.98 25.19
CA VAL A 301 -0.13 4.52 26.00
C VAL A 301 -0.24 5.43 27.22
N CYS A 302 -1.37 6.13 27.35
CA CYS A 302 -1.57 7.16 28.37
C CYS A 302 -2.77 6.87 29.26
N GLY A 303 -2.62 7.11 30.57
CA GLY A 303 -3.67 6.97 31.57
C GLY A 303 -4.30 8.30 31.96
N TYR A 304 -5.61 8.32 32.18
CA TYR A 304 -6.37 9.50 32.59
C TYR A 304 -7.38 9.21 33.70
N CYS A 305 -7.54 10.17 34.61
CA CYS A 305 -8.51 10.07 35.70
C CYS A 305 -9.95 10.43 35.28
N SER A 306 -10.14 11.04 34.12
CA SER A 306 -11.47 11.39 33.60
C SER A 306 -11.46 11.53 32.08
N TYR A 307 -12.66 11.47 31.49
CA TYR A 307 -12.86 11.76 30.06
C TYR A 307 -12.40 13.18 29.69
N ASP A 308 -12.65 14.17 30.56
CA ASP A 308 -12.22 15.55 30.31
C ASP A 308 -10.69 15.68 30.24
N CYS A 309 -9.96 14.96 31.11
CA CYS A 309 -8.49 14.93 31.07
C CYS A 309 -7.99 14.29 29.78
N TYR A 310 -8.59 13.16 29.39
CA TYR A 310 -8.31 12.50 28.12
C TYR A 310 -8.52 13.45 26.93
N PHE A 311 -9.70 14.08 26.86
CA PHE A 311 -10.08 14.93 25.74
C PHE A 311 -9.21 16.20 25.66
N ALA A 312 -8.92 16.84 26.80
CA ALA A 312 -8.07 18.02 26.88
C ALA A 312 -6.64 17.72 26.42
N HIS A 313 -6.03 16.63 26.91
CA HIS A 313 -4.68 16.24 26.55
C HIS A 313 -4.57 15.90 25.05
N ARG A 314 -5.49 15.08 24.54
CA ARG A 314 -5.56 14.73 23.11
C ARG A 314 -5.64 15.96 22.23
N HIS A 315 -6.57 16.87 22.53
CA HIS A 315 -6.79 18.06 21.71
C HIS A 315 -5.61 19.03 21.76
N ARG A 316 -5.06 19.29 22.96
CA ARG A 316 -3.92 20.21 23.14
C ARG A 316 -2.69 19.77 22.36
N ASN A 317 -2.46 18.46 22.26
CA ASN A 317 -1.26 17.89 21.64
C ASN A 317 -1.49 17.39 20.21
N ASN A 318 -2.67 17.61 19.62
CA ASN A 318 -3.05 17.12 18.29
C ASN A 318 -2.81 15.61 18.10
N LEU A 319 -3.06 14.81 19.14
CA LEU A 319 -2.88 13.36 19.10
C LEU A 319 -4.05 12.69 18.40
N GLU A 320 -3.77 11.60 17.70
CA GLU A 320 -4.79 10.74 17.10
C GLU A 320 -4.73 9.34 17.71
N GLU A 321 -5.90 8.74 17.93
CA GLU A 321 -6.02 7.36 18.36
C GLU A 321 -5.47 6.41 17.27
N ILE A 322 -4.68 5.40 17.65
CA ILE A 322 -4.04 4.49 16.68
C ILE A 322 -5.08 3.79 15.79
N ALA A 323 -6.17 3.31 16.37
CA ALA A 323 -7.23 2.54 15.72
C ALA A 323 -8.65 3.08 16.00
N GLY A 324 -8.80 4.37 16.30
CA GLY A 324 -10.11 4.98 16.62
C GLY A 324 -10.61 4.58 18.01
N GLU A 325 -11.92 4.38 18.18
CA GLU A 325 -12.52 4.08 19.50
C GLU A 325 -11.96 2.80 20.15
N GLN A 326 -11.55 1.82 19.36
CA GLN A 326 -10.90 0.59 19.86
C GLN A 326 -9.61 0.88 20.64
N SER A 327 -9.01 2.05 20.44
CA SER A 327 -7.77 2.46 21.12
C SER A 327 -8.01 3.19 22.43
N VAL A 328 -9.24 3.17 22.93
CA VAL A 328 -9.60 3.83 24.18
C VAL A 328 -10.32 2.83 25.07
N TYR A 329 -9.66 2.44 26.15
CA TYR A 329 -10.30 1.76 27.25
C TYR A 329 -11.16 2.75 28.03
N LEU A 330 -12.48 2.53 27.99
CA LEU A 330 -13.45 3.25 28.81
C LEU A 330 -13.77 2.41 30.05
N PRO A 331 -13.54 2.93 31.26
CA PRO A 331 -13.83 2.17 32.47
C PRO A 331 -15.36 1.95 32.61
N PRO A 332 -15.80 0.81 33.19
CA PRO A 332 -17.21 0.49 33.34
C PRO A 332 -18.04 1.58 34.05
N ALA A 333 -19.31 1.71 33.66
CA ALA A 333 -20.23 2.74 34.15
C ALA A 333 -20.53 2.67 35.65
#